data_AF-A0A2E9QJA9-F1
#
_entry.id   AF-A0A2E9QJA9-F1
#
_cell.length_a   1.000
_cell.length_b   1.000
_cell.length_c   1.000
_cell.angle_alpha   90.00
_cell.angle_beta   90.00
_cell.angle_gamma   90.00
#
_symmetry.space_group_name_H-M   'P 1'
#
loop_
_entity.id
_entity.type
_entity.pdbx_description
1 polymer ?
#
loop_
_entity_poly.entity_id
_entity_poly.type
_entity_poly.pdbx_seq_one_letter_code
_entity_poly.pdbx_strand_id
1 'polypeptide(L)'
;MIITIMIGVFVLGYLAIALEHTIKVDKAASALIIGGLGWGLFAFSGIDPHSLTHEIQHHIVDIAEILFFLLGAMTIVELVDAHQGFSIITDRITTNKKVYLIWILS
;
A
#
# COMPACT_ATOMS: atom_id res chain seq x y z
N MET A 1 -22.62 13.87 9.24
CA MET A 1 -23.22 12.79 8.43
C MET A 1 -22.23 12.23 7.42
N ILE A 2 -21.65 13.05 6.51
CA ILE A 2 -20.62 12.59 5.55
C ILE A 2 -19.38 11.98 6.21
N ILE A 3 -18.86 12.59 7.28
CA ILE A 3 -17.69 12.04 8.01
C ILE A 3 -17.99 10.65 8.57
N THR A 4 -19.19 10.42 9.10
CA THR A 4 -19.61 9.11 9.61
C THR A 4 -19.66 8.06 8.48
N ILE A 5 -20.12 8.46 7.29
CA ILE A 5 -20.11 7.60 6.10
C ILE A 5 -18.68 7.30 5.66
N MET A 6 -17.78 8.29 5.66
CA MET A 6 -16.37 8.10 5.33
C MET A 6 -15.68 7.13 6.30
N ILE A 7 -15.95 7.23 7.60
CA ILE A 7 -15.44 6.28 8.59
C ILE A 7 -15.96 4.86 8.29
N GLY A 8 -17.25 4.73 7.97
CA GLY A 8 -17.83 3.45 7.58
C GLY A 8 -17.17 2.85 6.33
N VAL A 9 -16.97 3.65 5.28
CA VAL A 9 -16.28 3.25 4.04
C VAL A 9 -14.83 2.85 4.32
N PHE A 10 -14.13 3.60 5.18
CA PHE A 10 -12.76 3.29 5.56
C PHE A 10 -12.65 1.95 6.29
N VAL A 11 -13.51 1.70 7.29
CA VAL A 11 -13.51 0.44 8.06
C VAL A 11 -13.87 -0.75 7.17
N LEU A 12 -14.96 -0.65 6.39
CA LEU A 12 -15.37 -1.71 5.46
C LEU A 12 -14.31 -1.99 4.41
N GLY A 13 -13.68 -0.93 3.91
CA GLY A 13 -12.60 -1.01 2.96
C GLY A 13 -11.38 -1.74 3.51
N TYR A 14 -10.91 -1.34 4.69
CA TYR A 14 -9.77 -1.98 5.32
C TYR A 14 -10.06 -3.46 5.66
N LEU A 15 -11.30 -3.77 6.07
CA LEU A 15 -11.74 -5.16 6.23
C LEU A 15 -11.70 -5.93 4.91
N ALA A 16 -12.10 -5.33 3.78
CA ALA A 16 -12.00 -5.97 2.47
C ALA A 16 -10.54 -6.29 2.08
N ILE A 17 -9.60 -5.39 2.39
CA ILE A 17 -8.15 -5.63 2.18
C ILE A 17 -7.65 -6.77 3.07
N ALA A 18 -8.05 -6.78 4.35
CA ALA A 18 -7.64 -7.83 5.30
C ALA A 18 -8.24 -9.21 4.96
N LEU A 19 -9.45 -9.22 4.40
CA LEU A 19 -10.19 -10.45 4.05
C LEU A 19 -9.95 -10.90 2.59
N GLU A 20 -8.95 -10.37 1.90
CA GLU A 20 -8.59 -10.71 0.52
C GLU A 20 -8.67 -12.23 0.24
N HIS A 21 -8.06 -13.06 1.10
CA HIS A 21 -8.03 -14.51 0.91
C HIS A 21 -9.41 -15.17 0.96
N THR A 22 -10.38 -14.56 1.65
CA THR A 22 -11.77 -15.06 1.73
C THR A 22 -12.61 -14.52 0.57
N ILE A 23 -12.41 -13.27 0.17
CA ILE A 23 -13.24 -12.55 -0.81
C ILE A 23 -12.70 -12.73 -2.25
N LYS A 24 -11.45 -13.19 -2.41
CA LYS A 24 -10.74 -13.40 -3.70
C LYS A 24 -10.69 -12.13 -4.57
N VAL A 25 -10.74 -10.95 -3.95
CA VAL A 25 -10.58 -9.65 -4.59
C VAL A 25 -9.20 -9.14 -4.27
N ASP A 26 -8.45 -8.72 -5.30
CA ASP A 26 -7.10 -8.19 -5.16
C ASP A 26 -7.03 -6.98 -4.20
N LYS A 27 -5.95 -6.91 -3.41
CA LYS A 27 -5.74 -5.82 -2.43
C LYS A 27 -5.69 -4.45 -3.09
N ALA A 28 -5.02 -4.33 -4.23
CA ALA A 28 -4.89 -3.07 -4.94
C ALA A 28 -6.23 -2.63 -5.50
N ALA A 29 -7.03 -3.55 -6.06
CA ALA A 29 -8.38 -3.24 -6.52
C ALA A 29 -9.27 -2.71 -5.37
N SER A 30 -9.23 -3.36 -4.21
CA SER A 30 -9.97 -2.89 -3.02
C SER A 30 -9.48 -1.52 -2.56
N ALA A 31 -8.17 -1.32 -2.45
CA ALA A 31 -7.55 -0.06 -2.04
C ALA A 31 -7.92 1.11 -2.97
N LEU A 32 -7.90 0.89 -4.29
CA LEU A 32 -8.28 1.90 -5.29
C LEU A 32 -9.75 2.32 -5.15
N ILE A 33 -10.66 1.36 -4.95
CA ILE A 33 -12.09 1.64 -4.77
C ILE A 33 -12.30 2.50 -3.51
N ILE A 34 -11.66 2.15 -2.39
CA ILE A 34 -11.80 2.87 -1.12
C ILE A 34 -11.22 4.27 -1.23
N GLY A 35 -10.07 4.44 -1.89
CA GLY A 35 -9.45 5.74 -2.12
C GLY A 35 -10.34 6.65 -2.99
N GLY A 36 -10.86 6.11 -4.11
CA GLY A 36 -11.78 6.84 -4.99
C GLY A 36 -13.08 7.22 -4.30
N LEU A 37 -13.68 6.30 -3.53
CA LEU A 37 -14.87 6.60 -2.72
C LEU A 37 -14.57 7.60 -1.61
N GLY A 38 -13.40 7.54 -0.99
CA GLY A 38 -12.96 8.47 0.05
C GLY A 38 -12.88 9.91 -0.47
N TRP A 39 -12.16 10.14 -1.57
CA TRP A 39 -12.09 11.46 -2.21
C TRP A 39 -13.43 11.89 -2.82
N GLY A 40 -14.20 10.96 -3.37
CA GLY A 40 -15.56 11.23 -3.85
C GLY A 40 -16.46 11.74 -2.75
N LEU A 41 -16.50 11.08 -1.59
CA LEU A 41 -17.27 11.52 -0.42
C LEU A 41 -16.73 12.82 0.18
N PHE A 42 -15.41 13.01 0.15
CA PHE A 42 -14.78 14.26 0.58
C PHE A 42 -15.21 15.45 -0.28
N ALA A 43 -15.38 15.27 -1.60
CA ALA A 43 -15.90 16.31 -2.48
C ALA A 43 -17.34 16.75 -2.14
N PHE A 44 -18.15 15.84 -1.60
CA PHE A 44 -19.52 16.14 -1.14
C PHE A 44 -19.58 16.77 0.26
N SER A 45 -18.45 16.98 0.94
CA SER A 45 -18.40 17.55 2.29
C SER A 45 -18.75 19.05 2.37
N GLY A 46 -18.92 19.71 1.22
CA GLY A 46 -19.27 21.13 1.13
C GLY A 46 -18.07 22.08 1.09
N ILE A 47 -16.86 21.54 0.86
CA ILE A 47 -15.63 22.32 0.68
C ILE A 47 -15.66 23.00 -0.69
N ASP A 48 -15.13 24.22 -0.75
CA ASP A 48 -14.97 24.97 -2.00
C ASP A 48 -14.14 24.18 -3.03
N PRO A 49 -14.54 24.16 -4.33
CA PRO A 49 -13.85 23.38 -5.34
C PRO A 49 -12.35 23.67 -5.45
N HIS A 50 -11.93 24.91 -5.21
CA HIS A 50 -10.51 25.30 -5.24
C HIS A 50 -9.73 24.72 -4.04
N SER A 51 -10.30 24.70 -2.85
CA SER A 51 -9.65 24.11 -1.68
C SER A 51 -9.59 22.59 -1.81
N LEU A 52 -10.65 21.98 -2.36
CA LEU A 52 -10.70 20.55 -2.64
C LEU A 52 -9.58 20.10 -3.60
N THR A 53 -9.38 20.82 -4.71
CA THR A 53 -8.32 20.48 -5.67
C THR A 53 -6.93 20.64 -5.07
N HIS A 54 -6.73 21.66 -4.23
CA HIS A 54 -5.45 21.88 -3.55
C HIS A 54 -5.08 20.72 -2.62
N GLU A 55 -6.03 20.30 -1.77
CA GLU A 55 -5.82 19.18 -0.83
C GLU A 55 -5.60 17.84 -1.54
N ILE A 56 -6.42 17.55 -2.58
CA ILE A 56 -6.27 16.33 -3.37
C ILE A 56 -4.91 16.32 -4.08
N GLN A 57 -4.50 17.45 -4.67
CA GLN A 57 -3.20 17.55 -5.34
C GLN A 57 -2.06 17.32 -4.36
N HIS A 58 -2.12 17.90 -3.15
CA HIS A 58 -1.10 17.72 -2.14
C HIS A 58 -0.92 16.23 -1.78
N HIS A 59 -2.00 15.54 -1.44
CA HIS A 59 -1.94 14.11 -1.09
C HIS A 59 -1.61 13.19 -2.27
N ILE A 60 -2.07 13.49 -3.48
CA ILE A 60 -1.72 12.71 -4.68
C ILE A 60 -0.21 12.75 -4.91
N VAL A 61 0.43 13.90 -4.74
CA VAL A 61 1.88 14.04 -4.96
C VAL A 61 2.67 13.20 -3.97
N ASP A 62 2.33 13.27 -2.67
CA ASP A 62 3.01 12.47 -1.64
C ASP A 62 2.82 10.96 -1.86
N ILE A 63 1.60 10.53 -2.23
CA ILE A 63 1.32 9.13 -2.53
C ILE A 63 2.06 8.69 -3.80
N ALA A 64 2.07 9.53 -4.84
CA ALA A 64 2.78 9.23 -6.08
C ALA A 64 4.28 9.09 -5.84
N GLU A 65 4.90 9.93 -5.01
CA GLU A 65 6.31 9.82 -4.63
C GLU A 65 6.61 8.43 -4.02
N ILE A 66 5.80 8.00 -3.05
CA ILE A 66 5.94 6.67 -2.43
C ILE A 66 5.72 5.57 -3.47
N LEU A 67 4.72 5.69 -4.34
CA LEU A 67 4.43 4.70 -5.38
C LEU A 67 5.57 4.59 -6.39
N PHE A 68 6.13 5.71 -6.86
CA PHE A 68 7.28 5.71 -7.78
C PHE A 68 8.53 5.13 -7.12
N PHE A 69 8.77 5.45 -5.84
CA PHE A 69 9.84 4.84 -5.06
C PHE A 69 9.67 3.32 -4.93
N LEU A 70 8.49 2.86 -4.52
CA LEU A 70 8.19 1.44 -4.35
C LEU A 70 8.18 0.67 -5.66
N LEU A 71 7.69 1.28 -6.75
CA LEU A 71 7.72 0.67 -8.09
C LEU A 71 9.17 0.42 -8.51
N GLY A 72 10.05 1.41 -8.35
CA GLY A 72 11.49 1.24 -8.62
C GLY A 72 12.14 0.20 -7.71
N ALA A 73 11.90 0.29 -6.40
CA ALA A 73 12.47 -0.62 -5.42
C ALA A 73 12.02 -2.07 -5.65
N MET A 74 10.72 -2.30 -5.82
CA MET A 74 10.15 -3.63 -6.10
C MET A 74 10.67 -4.20 -7.41
N THR A 75 10.77 -3.38 -8.47
CA THR A 75 11.33 -3.81 -9.76
C THR A 75 12.80 -4.24 -9.63
N ILE A 76 13.61 -3.49 -8.88
CA ILE A 76 15.01 -3.87 -8.66
C ILE A 76 15.09 -5.17 -7.84
N VAL A 77 14.30 -5.29 -6.78
CA VAL A 77 14.24 -6.51 -5.96
C VAL A 77 13.86 -7.72 -6.81
N GLU A 78 12.84 -7.59 -7.67
CA GLU A 78 12.37 -8.65 -8.55
C GLU A 78 13.39 -9.01 -9.65
N LEU A 79 14.08 -8.02 -10.23
CA LEU A 79 15.14 -8.27 -11.21
C LEU A 79 16.32 -9.03 -10.58
N VAL A 80 16.72 -8.65 -9.36
CA VAL A 80 17.80 -9.32 -8.61
C VAL A 80 17.39 -10.75 -8.27
N ASP A 81 16.15 -10.98 -7.82
CA ASP A 81 15.64 -12.31 -7.51
C ASP A 81 15.56 -13.22 -8.76
N ALA A 82 15.10 -12.67 -9.89
CA ALA A 82 15.02 -13.39 -11.17
C ALA A 82 16.38 -13.91 -11.67
N HIS A 83 17.48 -13.25 -11.30
CA HIS A 83 18.85 -13.68 -11.61
C HIS A 83 19.52 -14.47 -10.48
N GLN A 84 18.75 -14.95 -9.49
CA GLN A 84 19.28 -15.65 -8.32
C GLN A 84 20.28 -14.80 -7.51
N GLY A 85 20.16 -13.46 -7.53
CA GLY A 85 21.08 -12.58 -6.83
C GLY A 85 21.04 -12.77 -5.31
N PHE A 86 19.87 -13.10 -4.75
CA PHE A 86 19.72 -13.41 -3.32
C PHE A 86 20.26 -14.78 -2.93
N SER A 87 20.33 -15.75 -3.86
CA SER A 87 20.79 -17.11 -3.55
C SER A 87 22.23 -17.12 -3.01
N ILE A 88 23.09 -16.26 -3.56
CA ILE A 88 24.48 -16.05 -3.13
C ILE A 88 24.58 -15.69 -1.64
N ILE A 89 23.63 -14.89 -1.14
CA ILE A 89 23.58 -14.48 0.26
C ILE A 89 23.00 -15.61 1.10
N THR A 90 21.86 -16.18 0.70
CA THR A 90 21.20 -17.27 1.46
C THR A 90 22.05 -18.54 1.57
N ASP A 91 22.81 -18.90 0.53
CA ASP A 91 23.67 -20.09 0.53
C ASP A 91 24.83 -19.97 1.52
N ARG A 92 25.20 -18.74 1.91
CA ARG A 92 26.22 -18.45 2.91
C ARG A 92 25.67 -18.44 4.34
N ILE A 93 24.36 -18.49 4.54
CA ILE A 93 23.72 -18.55 5.85
C ILE A 93 23.64 -20.00 6.33
N THR A 94 24.51 -20.37 7.27
CA THR A 94 24.62 -21.75 7.78
C THR A 94 24.04 -21.96 9.19
N THR A 95 23.54 -20.90 9.84
CA THR A 95 23.08 -20.96 11.23
C THR A 95 21.67 -21.53 11.36
N ASN A 96 21.48 -22.47 12.29
CA ASN A 96 20.16 -23.03 12.63
C ASN A 96 19.51 -22.35 13.84
N LYS A 97 20.19 -21.38 14.48
CA LYS A 97 19.65 -20.67 15.64
C LYS A 97 18.79 -19.51 15.17
N LYS A 98 17.47 -19.56 15.41
CA LYS A 98 16.48 -18.53 15.01
C LYS A 98 16.90 -17.10 15.37
N VAL A 99 17.45 -16.89 16.57
CA VAL A 99 17.93 -15.57 16.99
C VAL A 99 19.08 -15.11 16.10
N TYR A 100 20.13 -15.92 15.94
CA TYR A 100 21.26 -15.57 15.07
C TYR A 100 20.84 -15.35 13.61
N LEU A 101 19.87 -16.12 13.12
CA LEU A 101 19.31 -15.95 11.78
C LEU A 101 18.67 -14.57 11.60
N ILE A 102 17.85 -14.12 12.57
CA ILE A 102 17.23 -12.79 12.55
C ILE A 102 18.29 -11.69 12.52
N TRP A 103 19.40 -11.84 13.25
CA TRP A 103 20.50 -10.84 13.23
C TRP A 103 21.28 -10.80 11.92
N ILE A 104 21.27 -11.88 11.14
CA ILE A 104 21.94 -11.92 9.82
C ILE A 104 21.02 -11.38 8.72
N LEU A 105 19.70 -11.57 8.87
CA LEU A 105 18.69 -11.14 7.90
C LEU A 105 18.17 -9.71 8.13
N SER A 106 18.25 -9.21 9.37
CA SER A 106 17.82 -7.87 9.76
C SER A 106 18.94 -6.84 9.64
#